data_AF-A0A9W9YQW1-F1
#
_entry.id   AF-A0A9W9YQW1-F1
#
_cell.length_a   1.000
_cell.length_b   1.000
_cell.length_c   1.000
_cell.angle_alpha   90.00
_cell.angle_beta   90.00
_cell.angle_gamma   90.00
#
_symmetry.space_group_name_H-M   'P 1'
#
loop_
_entity.id
_entity.type
_entity.pdbx_description
1 polymer ?
#
loop_
_entity_poly.entity_id
_entity_poly.type
_entity_poly.pdbx_seq_one_letter_code
_entity_poly.pdbx_strand_id
1 'polypeptide(L)'
;MGYDPLVPSDSVGMFVFFMFISNVMLPASLPLCTALALLSGMGHIVITSIFAKQNREYFGRQMCANILLFLCSNILGAIDFYIADRRQRRSVLETRQSLEVKITLESENRQQRRLLHSVLPKHVATEMVNDLEADGTILKDGMFNKLFIQRHEECSILFADIVGFTELSSKCTAEELIITLNELFANFDKIGTKYGCQRIKILGDCYYCIAGLDDSKTHAQSAVEMGRDMITHIAKVRRQTGVKTLDMRVGIHTGSVLAGVLGKIKWQFDAWSNDVTLANSMESGGIPGRVHISESTFNCVQLDYEVEPGEGHSRNDFIKEQGIKTYLIVKRKDNGDNTNMKISP
;
A
#
# COMPACT_ATOMS: atom_id res chain seq x y z
N MET A 1 -74.71 16.39 -31.31
CA MET A 1 -73.36 15.80 -31.41
C MET A 1 -73.54 14.29 -31.40
N GLY A 2 -73.73 13.71 -32.58
CA GLY A 2 -73.90 12.26 -32.73
C GLY A 2 -72.53 11.60 -32.61
N TYR A 3 -72.39 10.67 -31.67
CA TYR A 3 -71.29 9.71 -31.72
C TYR A 3 -71.43 8.91 -33.01
N ASP A 4 -70.43 8.95 -33.87
CA ASP A 4 -70.33 7.97 -34.95
C ASP A 4 -70.36 6.56 -34.32
N PRO A 5 -71.17 5.63 -34.86
CA PRO A 5 -71.27 4.29 -34.32
C PRO A 5 -69.90 3.60 -34.33
N LEU A 6 -69.48 3.09 -33.15
CA LEU A 6 -68.21 2.38 -32.96
C LEU A 6 -68.02 1.31 -34.04
N VAL A 7 -66.99 1.48 -34.87
CA VAL A 7 -66.58 0.47 -35.84
C VAL A 7 -65.58 -0.48 -35.16
N PRO A 8 -65.61 -1.79 -35.42
CA PRO A 8 -64.70 -2.73 -34.76
C PRO A 8 -63.20 -2.55 -35.10
N SER A 9 -62.86 -1.62 -36.01
CA SER A 9 -61.50 -1.20 -36.35
C SER A 9 -61.00 -0.03 -35.51
N ASP A 10 -61.91 0.72 -34.89
CA ASP A 10 -61.55 1.91 -34.15
C ASP A 10 -60.76 1.51 -32.91
N SER A 11 -59.73 2.28 -32.57
CA SER A 11 -58.82 2.10 -31.42
C SER A 11 -57.91 0.86 -31.41
N VAL A 12 -58.04 -0.11 -32.33
CA VAL A 12 -57.22 -1.35 -32.35
C VAL A 12 -55.71 -1.04 -32.32
N GLY A 13 -55.25 -0.08 -33.11
CA GLY A 13 -53.84 0.32 -33.15
C GLY A 13 -53.31 0.87 -31.81
N MET A 14 -54.14 1.63 -31.08
CA MET A 14 -53.78 2.13 -29.75
C MET A 14 -53.67 1.00 -28.73
N PHE A 15 -54.58 0.02 -28.76
CA PHE A 15 -54.55 -1.13 -27.86
C PHE A 15 -53.36 -2.07 -28.15
N VAL A 16 -53.03 -2.32 -29.43
CA VAL A 16 -51.82 -3.06 -29.81
C VAL A 16 -50.57 -2.37 -29.26
N PHE A 17 -50.47 -1.05 -29.40
CA PHE A 17 -49.36 -0.26 -28.87
C PHE A 17 -49.27 -0.34 -27.34
N PHE A 18 -50.38 -0.18 -26.62
CA PHE A 18 -50.40 -0.29 -25.15
C PHE A 18 -50.05 -1.69 -24.64
N MET A 19 -50.52 -2.75 -25.31
CA MET A 19 -50.11 -4.13 -24.98
C MET A 19 -48.62 -4.34 -25.17
N PHE A 20 -48.06 -3.86 -26.28
CA PHE A 20 -46.64 -3.99 -26.56
C PHE A 20 -45.80 -3.22 -25.52
N ILE A 21 -46.12 -1.95 -25.26
CA ILE A 21 -45.41 -1.13 -24.27
C ILE A 21 -45.54 -1.71 -22.86
N SER A 22 -46.71 -2.23 -22.48
CA SER A 22 -46.90 -2.85 -21.17
C SER A 22 -46.00 -4.07 -20.98
N ASN A 23 -45.66 -4.80 -22.05
CA ASN A 23 -44.72 -5.91 -21.97
C ASN A 23 -43.26 -5.45 -21.95
N VAL A 24 -42.92 -4.34 -22.62
CA VAL A 24 -41.51 -3.89 -22.77
C VAL A 24 -41.06 -2.97 -21.63
N MET A 25 -41.92 -2.09 -21.13
CA MET A 25 -41.54 -1.03 -20.17
C MET A 25 -41.86 -1.37 -18.71
N LEU A 26 -42.76 -2.31 -18.45
CA LEU A 26 -43.16 -2.62 -17.08
C LEU A 26 -42.08 -3.48 -16.40
N PRO A 27 -41.48 -3.04 -15.27
CA PRO A 27 -40.45 -3.78 -14.55
C PRO A 27 -41.07 -4.86 -13.65
N ALA A 28 -41.93 -5.71 -14.23
CA ALA A 28 -42.63 -6.78 -13.54
C ALA A 28 -42.24 -8.14 -14.12
N SER A 29 -42.71 -9.23 -13.49
CA SER A 29 -42.46 -10.57 -14.00
C SER A 29 -43.19 -10.79 -15.33
N LEU A 30 -42.56 -11.52 -16.26
CA LEU A 30 -43.15 -11.91 -17.55
C LEU A 30 -44.59 -12.45 -17.44
N PRO A 31 -44.96 -13.33 -16.48
CA PRO A 31 -46.36 -13.79 -16.35
C PRO A 31 -47.33 -12.67 -15.97
N LEU A 32 -46.91 -11.66 -15.21
CA LEU A 32 -47.76 -10.54 -14.84
C LEU A 32 -47.99 -9.61 -16.05
N CYS A 33 -46.93 -9.28 -16.80
CA CYS A 33 -47.02 -8.43 -17.99
C CYS A 33 -47.92 -9.05 -19.06
N THR A 34 -47.74 -10.34 -19.32
CA THR A 34 -48.55 -11.09 -20.30
C THR A 34 -50.00 -11.23 -19.85
N ALA A 35 -50.27 -11.48 -18.57
CA ALA A 35 -51.63 -11.52 -18.03
C ALA A 35 -52.35 -10.17 -18.16
N LEU A 36 -51.68 -9.06 -17.85
CA LEU A 36 -52.25 -7.70 -17.97
C LEU A 36 -52.55 -7.35 -19.44
N ALA A 37 -51.65 -7.70 -20.35
CA ALA A 37 -51.86 -7.47 -21.78
C ALA A 37 -52.98 -8.34 -22.36
N LEU A 38 -53.12 -9.60 -21.93
CA LEU A 38 -54.25 -10.47 -22.31
C LEU A 38 -55.58 -9.95 -21.77
N LEU A 39 -55.63 -9.51 -20.52
CA LEU A 39 -56.84 -8.91 -19.92
C LEU A 39 -57.29 -7.65 -20.66
N SER A 40 -56.35 -6.79 -21.05
CA SER A 40 -56.63 -5.60 -21.86
C SER A 40 -57.23 -5.97 -23.23
N GLY A 41 -56.72 -7.02 -23.88
CA GLY A 41 -57.20 -7.50 -25.17
C GLY A 41 -58.56 -8.15 -25.13
N MET A 42 -58.78 -8.99 -24.11
CA MET A 42 -60.10 -9.55 -23.83
C MET A 42 -61.12 -8.44 -23.56
N GLY A 43 -60.76 -7.42 -22.78
CA GLY A 43 -61.61 -6.26 -22.54
C GLY A 43 -62.01 -5.54 -23.83
N HIS A 44 -61.05 -5.28 -24.72
CA HIS A 44 -61.31 -4.65 -26.03
C HIS A 44 -62.24 -5.50 -26.91
N ILE A 45 -62.01 -6.82 -26.98
CA ILE A 45 -62.86 -7.75 -27.74
C ILE A 45 -64.28 -7.78 -27.19
N VAL A 46 -64.46 -7.82 -25.86
CA VAL A 46 -65.79 -7.84 -25.23
C VAL A 46 -66.55 -6.53 -25.48
N ILE A 47 -65.88 -5.38 -25.34
CA ILE A 47 -66.49 -4.07 -25.59
C ILE A 47 -66.89 -3.92 -27.06
N THR A 48 -65.98 -4.24 -27.99
CA THR A 48 -66.28 -4.17 -29.42
C THR A 48 -67.36 -5.18 -29.84
N SER A 49 -67.46 -6.33 -29.17
CA SER A 49 -68.51 -7.32 -29.45
C SER A 49 -69.91 -6.92 -28.98
N ILE A 50 -70.02 -6.17 -27.88
CA ILE A 50 -71.32 -5.74 -27.32
C ILE A 50 -71.83 -4.45 -27.99
N PHE A 51 -70.92 -3.52 -28.30
CA PHE A 51 -71.29 -2.16 -28.72
C PHE A 51 -71.22 -1.92 -30.23
N ALA A 52 -70.64 -2.82 -31.03
CA ALA A 52 -70.61 -2.66 -32.50
C ALA A 52 -72.00 -2.84 -33.12
N LYS A 53 -72.54 -1.76 -33.71
CA LYS A 53 -73.86 -1.76 -34.38
C LYS A 53 -73.78 -1.73 -35.92
N GLN A 54 -72.58 -1.70 -36.51
CA GLN A 54 -72.35 -1.53 -37.96
C GLN A 54 -71.52 -2.68 -38.58
N ASN A 55 -71.67 -2.94 -39.88
CA ASN A 55 -70.94 -3.99 -40.65
C ASN A 55 -71.09 -5.44 -40.15
N ARG A 56 -72.32 -5.88 -39.87
CA ARG A 56 -72.65 -7.23 -39.35
C ARG A 56 -72.20 -8.39 -40.26
N GLU A 57 -72.06 -8.15 -41.57
CA GLU A 57 -71.67 -9.14 -42.57
C GLU A 57 -70.17 -9.52 -42.50
N TYR A 58 -69.30 -8.58 -42.11
CA TYR A 58 -67.84 -8.76 -42.00
C TYR A 58 -67.34 -8.84 -40.55
N PHE A 59 -68.25 -8.63 -39.58
CA PHE A 59 -67.95 -8.55 -38.15
C PHE A 59 -67.11 -9.73 -37.63
N GLY A 60 -67.47 -10.97 -38.00
CA GLY A 60 -66.72 -12.17 -37.58
C GLY A 60 -65.28 -12.20 -38.10
N ARG A 61 -65.07 -11.83 -39.37
CA ARG A 61 -63.73 -11.78 -39.98
C ARG A 61 -62.85 -10.71 -39.31
N GLN A 62 -63.44 -9.58 -38.95
CA GLN A 62 -62.74 -8.47 -38.28
C GLN A 62 -62.36 -8.82 -36.83
N MET A 63 -63.23 -9.51 -36.08
CA MET A 63 -62.90 -10.02 -34.75
C MET A 63 -61.77 -11.04 -34.78
N CYS A 64 -61.78 -11.97 -35.74
CA CYS A 64 -60.68 -12.91 -35.92
C CYS A 64 -59.34 -12.20 -36.24
N ALA A 65 -59.37 -11.15 -37.07
CA ALA A 65 -58.19 -10.36 -37.38
C ALA A 65 -57.64 -9.62 -36.14
N ASN A 66 -58.51 -8.99 -35.32
CA ASN A 66 -58.11 -8.31 -34.09
C ASN A 66 -57.52 -9.28 -33.05
N ILE A 67 -58.12 -10.47 -32.89
CA ILE A 67 -57.59 -11.53 -32.02
C ILE A 67 -56.19 -11.93 -32.47
N LEU A 68 -55.99 -12.16 -33.77
CA LEU A 68 -54.69 -12.53 -34.32
C LEU A 68 -53.64 -11.44 -34.11
N LEU A 69 -54.00 -10.17 -34.31
CA LEU A 69 -53.12 -9.03 -34.06
C LEU A 69 -52.71 -8.92 -32.58
N PHE A 70 -53.64 -9.10 -31.65
CA PHE A 70 -53.34 -9.07 -30.22
C PHE A 70 -52.46 -10.26 -29.79
N LEU A 71 -52.69 -11.46 -30.33
CA LEU A 71 -51.80 -12.60 -30.08
C LEU A 71 -50.39 -12.32 -30.60
N CYS A 72 -50.25 -11.84 -31.84
CA CYS A 72 -48.94 -11.51 -32.42
C CYS A 72 -48.21 -10.44 -31.60
N SER A 73 -48.90 -9.38 -31.17
CA SER A 73 -48.33 -8.32 -30.34
C SER A 73 -47.87 -8.81 -28.97
N ASN A 74 -48.63 -9.71 -28.34
CA ASN A 74 -48.26 -10.31 -27.06
C ASN A 74 -47.05 -11.24 -27.20
N ILE A 75 -47.00 -12.05 -28.26
CA ILE A 75 -45.85 -12.93 -28.54
C ILE A 75 -44.58 -12.10 -28.76
N LEU A 76 -44.66 -11.05 -29.59
CA LEU A 76 -43.52 -10.16 -29.83
C LEU A 76 -43.06 -9.45 -28.56
N GLY A 77 -43.98 -8.87 -27.79
CA GLY A 77 -43.67 -8.22 -26.51
C GLY A 77 -43.04 -9.17 -25.48
N ALA A 78 -43.51 -10.42 -25.41
CA ALA A 78 -42.95 -11.44 -24.51
C ALA A 78 -41.53 -11.86 -24.92
N ILE A 79 -41.28 -12.01 -26.23
CA ILE A 79 -39.94 -12.31 -26.77
C ILE A 79 -38.97 -11.17 -26.46
N ASP A 80 -39.39 -9.92 -26.70
CA ASP A 80 -38.56 -8.74 -26.44
C ASP A 80 -38.23 -8.60 -24.95
N PHE A 81 -39.22 -8.77 -24.07
CA PHE A 81 -38.99 -8.79 -22.62
C PHE A 81 -38.01 -9.89 -22.21
N TYR A 82 -38.19 -11.11 -22.72
CA TYR A 82 -37.31 -12.24 -22.42
C TYR A 82 -35.86 -11.97 -22.86
N ILE A 83 -35.67 -11.39 -24.05
CA ILE A 83 -34.34 -11.03 -24.56
C ILE A 83 -33.74 -9.91 -23.69
N ALA A 84 -34.51 -8.88 -23.32
CA ALA A 84 -34.06 -7.76 -22.51
C ALA A 84 -33.63 -8.20 -21.10
N ASP A 85 -34.46 -8.96 -20.38
CA ASP A 85 -34.15 -9.49 -19.06
C ASP A 85 -32.91 -10.39 -19.10
N ARG A 86 -32.80 -11.26 -20.12
CA ARG A 86 -31.62 -12.12 -20.29
C ARG A 86 -30.35 -11.33 -20.57
N ARG A 87 -30.42 -10.27 -21.38
CA ARG A 87 -29.29 -9.36 -21.64
C ARG A 87 -28.85 -8.64 -20.37
N GLN A 88 -29.79 -8.10 -19.60
CA GLN A 88 -29.49 -7.39 -18.35
C GLN A 88 -28.86 -8.32 -17.31
N ARG A 89 -29.38 -9.54 -17.13
CA ARG A 89 -28.78 -10.52 -16.22
C ARG A 89 -27.36 -10.89 -16.65
N ARG A 90 -27.15 -11.08 -17.95
CA ARG A 90 -25.83 -11.40 -18.50
C ARG A 90 -24.83 -10.26 -18.27
N SER A 91 -25.21 -9.00 -18.53
CA SER A 91 -24.32 -7.86 -18.30
C SER A 91 -23.98 -7.67 -16.83
N VAL A 92 -24.91 -7.92 -15.91
CA VAL A 92 -24.64 -7.91 -14.47
C VAL A 92 -23.66 -9.01 -14.07
N LEU A 93 -23.82 -10.23 -14.62
CA LEU A 93 -22.90 -11.33 -14.36
C LEU A 93 -21.49 -11.06 -14.91
N GLU A 94 -21.38 -10.57 -16.15
CA GLU A 94 -20.10 -10.19 -16.78
C GLU A 94 -19.42 -9.06 -16.00
N THR A 95 -20.18 -8.06 -15.56
CA THR A 95 -19.66 -6.96 -14.73
C THR A 95 -19.15 -7.48 -13.39
N ARG A 96 -19.88 -8.39 -12.74
CA ARG A 96 -19.45 -9.02 -11.48
C ARG A 96 -18.15 -9.81 -11.66
N GLN A 97 -18.06 -10.63 -12.69
CA GLN A 97 -16.85 -11.41 -13.00
C GLN A 97 -15.64 -10.50 -13.28
N SER A 98 -15.84 -9.43 -14.07
CA SER A 98 -14.78 -8.46 -14.35
C SER A 98 -14.31 -7.74 -13.08
N LEU A 99 -15.24 -7.37 -12.19
CA LEU A 99 -14.92 -6.78 -10.89
C LEU A 99 -14.12 -7.74 -9.99
N GLU A 100 -14.51 -9.02 -9.94
CA GLU A 100 -13.81 -10.02 -9.13
C GLU A 100 -12.37 -10.23 -9.60
N VAL A 101 -12.16 -10.33 -10.92
CA VAL A 101 -10.82 -10.39 -11.52
C VAL A 101 -10.03 -9.13 -11.21
N LYS A 102 -10.64 -7.95 -11.34
CA LYS A 102 -9.97 -6.68 -11.05
C LYS A 102 -9.54 -6.57 -9.58
N ILE A 103 -10.39 -6.96 -8.64
CA ILE A 103 -10.08 -6.95 -7.20
C ILE A 103 -8.92 -7.91 -6.91
N THR A 104 -8.95 -9.11 -7.50
CA THR A 104 -7.88 -10.10 -7.35
C THR A 104 -6.56 -9.55 -7.86
N LEU A 105 -6.54 -9.00 -9.08
CA LEU A 105 -5.35 -8.38 -9.67
C LEU A 105 -4.80 -7.21 -8.86
N GLU A 106 -5.67 -6.34 -8.35
CA GLU A 106 -5.25 -5.23 -7.48
C GLU A 106 -4.64 -5.73 -6.17
N SER A 107 -5.18 -6.82 -5.61
CA SER A 107 -4.64 -7.44 -4.39
C SER A 107 -3.26 -8.07 -4.62
N GLU A 108 -3.09 -8.80 -5.72
CA GLU A 108 -1.82 -9.41 -6.12
C GLU A 108 -0.76 -8.34 -6.44
N ASN A 109 -1.14 -7.30 -7.19
CA ASN A 109 -0.25 -6.17 -7.48
C ASN A 109 0.19 -5.47 -6.19
N ARG A 110 -0.72 -5.28 -5.23
CA ARG A 110 -0.39 -4.71 -3.92
C ARG A 110 0.58 -5.60 -3.14
N GLN A 111 0.41 -6.92 -3.19
CA GLN A 111 1.34 -7.86 -2.56
C GLN A 111 2.72 -7.82 -3.21
N GLN A 112 2.80 -7.80 -4.55
CA GLN A 112 4.05 -7.66 -5.29
C GLN A 112 4.78 -6.35 -4.93
N ARG A 113 4.06 -5.22 -4.89
CA ARG A 113 4.62 -3.92 -4.48
C ARG A 113 5.13 -3.92 -3.05
N ARG A 114 4.41 -4.55 -2.11
CA ARG A 114 4.87 -4.71 -0.72
C ARG A 114 6.17 -5.51 -0.64
N LEU A 115 6.27 -6.61 -1.39
CA LEU A 115 7.49 -7.42 -1.45
C LEU A 115 8.66 -6.62 -2.06
N LEU A 116 8.42 -5.88 -3.14
CA LEU A 116 9.43 -5.01 -3.74
C LEU A 116 9.96 -3.97 -2.74
N HIS A 117 9.08 -3.28 -2.03
CA HIS A 117 9.46 -2.29 -1.01
C HIS A 117 10.08 -2.88 0.27
N SER A 118 9.95 -4.19 0.48
CA SER A 118 10.63 -4.87 1.59
C SER A 118 12.11 -5.15 1.30
N VAL A 119 12.48 -5.18 0.01
CA VAL A 119 13.85 -5.43 -0.45
C VAL A 119 14.54 -4.12 -0.86
N LEU A 120 13.79 -3.20 -1.47
CA LEU A 120 14.32 -1.96 -2.02
C LEU A 120 13.69 -0.71 -1.37
N PRO A 121 14.46 0.36 -1.17
CA PRO A 121 13.91 1.67 -0.81
C PRO A 121 12.88 2.15 -1.84
N LYS A 122 11.90 2.93 -1.36
CA LYS A 122 10.78 3.40 -2.21
C LYS A 122 11.23 4.16 -3.45
N HIS A 123 12.21 5.07 -3.32
CA HIS A 123 12.67 5.88 -4.44
C HIS A 123 13.29 5.01 -5.54
N VAL A 124 14.18 4.07 -5.19
CA VAL A 124 14.77 3.13 -6.15
C VAL A 124 13.72 2.23 -6.77
N ALA A 125 12.80 1.70 -5.96
CA ALA A 125 11.72 0.84 -6.45
C ALA A 125 10.83 1.57 -7.47
N THR A 126 10.50 2.84 -7.23
CA THR A 126 9.71 3.66 -8.16
C THR A 126 10.49 3.97 -9.44
N GLU A 127 11.78 4.31 -9.35
CA GLU A 127 12.62 4.53 -10.52
C GLU A 127 12.71 3.26 -11.39
N MET A 128 12.92 2.10 -10.76
CA MET A 128 12.94 0.82 -11.46
C MET A 128 11.60 0.49 -12.14
N VAL A 129 10.46 0.75 -11.47
CA VAL A 129 9.14 0.52 -12.08
C VAL A 129 8.90 1.46 -13.26
N ASN A 130 9.26 2.73 -13.14
CA ASN A 130 9.13 3.70 -14.23
C ASN A 130 10.01 3.31 -15.44
N ASP A 131 11.24 2.88 -15.18
CA ASP A 131 12.14 2.36 -16.23
C ASP A 131 11.53 1.09 -16.88
N LEU A 132 10.90 0.20 -16.10
CA LEU A 132 10.24 -0.99 -16.61
C LEU A 132 9.06 -0.66 -17.54
N GLU A 133 8.27 0.35 -17.18
CA GLU A 133 7.10 0.79 -17.93
C GLU A 133 7.47 1.57 -19.20
N ALA A 134 8.58 2.33 -19.18
CA ALA A 134 9.03 3.14 -20.30
C ALA A 134 9.67 2.33 -21.43
N ASP A 135 10.42 1.27 -21.12
CA ASP A 135 11.29 0.62 -22.11
C ASP A 135 10.70 -0.65 -22.75
N GLY A 136 9.55 -1.15 -22.29
CA GLY A 136 8.68 -2.16 -22.96
C GLY A 136 9.32 -3.52 -23.39
N THR A 137 10.63 -3.69 -23.25
CA THR A 137 11.44 -4.72 -23.93
C THR A 137 12.58 -5.20 -23.03
N ILE A 138 12.24 -5.64 -21.83
CA ILE A 138 13.22 -5.95 -20.76
C ILE A 138 13.55 -7.44 -20.66
N LEU A 139 13.10 -8.23 -21.63
CA LEU A 139 13.54 -9.62 -21.80
C LEU A 139 14.59 -9.77 -22.90
N LYS A 140 15.24 -8.68 -23.34
CA LYS A 140 16.46 -8.75 -24.15
C LYS A 140 17.67 -8.61 -23.25
N ASP A 141 18.20 -9.77 -22.87
CA ASP A 141 19.57 -10.19 -22.45
C ASP A 141 20.70 -9.15 -22.16
N GLY A 142 20.39 -7.92 -21.76
CA GLY A 142 21.37 -6.84 -21.58
C GLY A 142 21.01 -5.84 -20.48
N MET A 143 19.88 -5.99 -19.79
CA MET A 143 19.43 -5.06 -18.73
C MET A 143 20.11 -5.31 -17.36
N PHE A 144 21.43 -5.46 -17.35
CA PHE A 144 22.22 -5.51 -16.10
C PHE A 144 23.32 -4.43 -16.02
N ASN A 145 23.27 -3.41 -16.89
CA ASN A 145 24.26 -2.33 -16.90
C ASN A 145 23.80 -1.02 -16.24
N LYS A 146 22.50 -0.85 -15.92
CA LYS A 146 22.06 0.36 -15.19
C LYS A 146 22.15 0.09 -13.68
N LEU A 147 23.31 0.43 -13.12
CA LEU A 147 23.53 0.46 -11.68
C LEU A 147 22.73 1.63 -11.08
N PHE A 148 21.72 1.34 -10.28
CA PHE A 148 21.00 2.35 -9.50
C PHE A 148 21.87 2.74 -8.31
N ILE A 149 22.73 3.73 -8.51
CA ILE A 149 23.68 4.22 -7.52
C ILE A 149 23.49 5.74 -7.37
N GLN A 150 23.35 6.18 -6.12
CA GLN A 150 23.25 7.59 -5.75
C GLN A 150 24.30 7.93 -4.69
N ARG A 151 24.95 9.08 -4.86
CA ARG A 151 25.86 9.64 -3.86
C ARG A 151 25.08 10.57 -2.93
N HIS A 152 25.23 10.35 -1.63
CA HIS A 152 24.69 11.21 -0.57
C HIS A 152 25.88 11.82 0.18
N GLU A 153 25.98 13.14 0.24
CA GLU A 153 27.14 13.82 0.84
C GLU A 153 26.98 14.09 2.35
N GLU A 154 25.75 14.33 2.81
CA GLU A 154 25.43 14.62 4.21
C GLU A 154 24.50 13.57 4.79
N CYS A 155 25.06 12.46 5.28
CA CYS A 155 24.29 11.41 5.93
C CYS A 155 24.95 10.97 7.25
N SER A 156 24.14 10.41 8.14
CA SER A 156 24.63 9.83 9.40
C SER A 156 24.47 8.33 9.40
N ILE A 157 25.57 7.65 9.64
CA ILE A 157 25.76 6.21 9.57
C ILE A 157 25.78 5.71 11.02
N LEU A 158 24.90 4.76 11.35
CA LEU A 158 24.78 4.18 12.69
C LEU A 158 24.99 2.67 12.64
N PHE A 159 25.93 2.20 13.46
CA PHE A 159 26.15 0.79 13.77
C PHE A 159 25.78 0.54 15.23
N ALA A 160 25.03 -0.52 15.48
CA ALA A 160 24.61 -0.93 16.81
C ALA A 160 24.86 -2.43 16.99
N ASP A 161 25.72 -2.82 17.93
CA ASP A 161 26.09 -4.22 18.17
C ASP A 161 25.76 -4.68 19.60
N ILE A 162 25.35 -5.93 19.73
CA ILE A 162 24.88 -6.49 21.00
C ILE A 162 26.08 -6.97 21.84
N VAL A 163 26.26 -6.32 22.98
CA VAL A 163 27.25 -6.76 23.96
C VAL A 163 26.68 -7.91 24.77
N GLY A 164 27.46 -9.00 24.93
CA GLY A 164 27.02 -10.18 25.65
C GLY A 164 26.22 -11.18 24.80
N PHE A 165 26.22 -11.04 23.47
CA PHE A 165 25.52 -11.95 22.56
C PHE A 165 25.93 -13.42 22.74
N THR A 166 27.22 -13.71 22.92
CA THR A 166 27.70 -15.08 23.16
C THR A 166 27.12 -15.70 24.43
N GLU A 167 26.98 -14.91 25.50
CA GLU A 167 26.36 -15.39 26.75
C GLU A 167 24.87 -15.66 26.53
N LEU A 168 24.18 -14.76 25.84
CA LEU A 168 22.78 -14.93 25.46
C LEU A 168 22.59 -16.22 24.65
N SER A 169 23.36 -16.41 23.58
CA SER A 169 23.26 -17.58 22.71
C SER A 169 23.60 -18.89 23.41
N SER A 170 24.41 -18.86 24.47
CA SER A 170 24.72 -20.06 25.26
C SER A 170 23.58 -20.51 26.18
N LYS A 171 22.64 -19.61 26.50
CA LYS A 171 21.55 -19.83 27.46
C LYS A 171 20.21 -20.13 26.82
N CYS A 172 20.09 -20.01 25.50
CA CYS A 172 18.86 -20.24 24.77
C CYS A 172 19.08 -21.24 23.64
N THR A 173 17.98 -21.88 23.23
CA THR A 173 17.99 -22.68 22.00
C THR A 173 18.13 -21.76 20.78
N ALA A 174 18.54 -22.32 19.64
CA ALA A 174 18.64 -21.55 18.40
C ALA A 174 17.29 -20.93 17.98
N GLU A 175 16.17 -21.61 18.24
CA GLU A 175 14.84 -21.10 17.95
C GLU A 175 14.48 -19.90 18.82
N GLU A 176 14.66 -20.01 20.14
CA GLU A 176 14.41 -18.91 21.09
C GLU A 176 15.31 -17.68 20.81
N LEU A 177 16.57 -17.92 20.43
CA LEU A 177 17.50 -16.87 20.04
C LEU A 177 16.98 -16.10 18.82
N ILE A 178 16.55 -16.83 17.79
CA ILE A 178 16.01 -16.23 16.55
C ILE A 178 14.74 -15.43 16.84
N ILE A 179 13.84 -15.95 17.67
CA ILE A 179 12.62 -15.23 18.07
C ILE A 179 12.99 -13.93 18.79
N THR A 180 13.90 -14.00 19.76
CA THR A 180 14.35 -12.83 20.54
C THR A 180 15.01 -11.78 19.65
N LEU A 181 15.88 -12.20 18.72
CA LEU A 181 16.53 -11.30 17.77
C LEU A 181 15.52 -10.67 16.81
N ASN A 182 14.56 -11.45 16.30
CA ASN A 182 13.55 -10.96 15.39
C ASN A 182 12.66 -9.90 16.06
N GLU A 183 12.27 -10.11 17.32
CA GLU A 183 11.51 -9.11 18.09
C GLU A 183 12.34 -7.85 18.35
N LEU A 184 13.61 -8.00 18.71
CA LEU A 184 14.53 -6.88 18.95
C LEU A 184 14.70 -6.03 17.69
N PHE A 185 15.07 -6.65 16.56
CA PHE A 185 15.28 -5.94 15.30
C PHE A 185 13.99 -5.38 14.71
N ALA A 186 12.84 -6.05 14.89
CA ALA A 186 11.54 -5.49 14.51
C ALA A 186 11.21 -4.22 15.31
N ASN A 187 11.62 -4.13 16.58
CA ASN A 187 11.49 -2.89 17.35
C ASN A 187 12.49 -1.82 16.90
N PHE A 188 13.71 -2.19 16.52
CA PHE A 188 14.67 -1.24 15.93
C PHE A 188 14.17 -0.70 14.59
N ASP A 189 13.53 -1.51 13.75
CA ASP A 189 12.90 -1.05 12.50
C ASP A 189 11.78 -0.03 12.76
N LYS A 190 10.98 -0.21 13.84
CA LYS A 190 9.97 0.78 14.26
C LYS A 190 10.62 2.09 14.72
N ILE A 191 11.69 2.01 15.50
CA ILE A 191 12.46 3.18 15.97
C ILE A 191 13.09 3.91 14.77
N GLY A 192 13.68 3.17 13.84
CA GLY A 192 14.26 3.72 12.61
C GLY A 192 13.21 4.44 11.77
N THR A 193 12.02 3.84 11.60
CA THR A 193 10.89 4.49 10.91
C THR A 193 10.47 5.79 11.60
N LYS A 194 10.47 5.84 12.94
CA LYS A 194 10.12 7.04 13.72
C LYS A 194 11.12 8.19 13.49
N TYR A 195 12.41 7.89 13.38
CA TYR A 195 13.45 8.91 13.22
C TYR A 195 13.91 9.12 11.76
N GLY A 196 13.32 8.43 10.79
CA GLY A 196 13.73 8.52 9.38
C GLY A 196 15.09 7.86 9.11
N CYS A 197 15.47 6.87 9.90
CA CYS A 197 16.69 6.09 9.69
C CYS A 197 16.35 4.81 8.92
N GLN A 198 16.96 4.65 7.75
CA GLN A 198 16.74 3.51 6.87
C GLN A 198 17.70 2.38 7.21
N ARG A 199 17.17 1.20 7.57
CA ARG A 199 17.99 0.00 7.73
C ARG A 199 18.63 -0.38 6.40
N ILE A 200 19.93 -0.64 6.44
CA ILE A 200 20.69 -1.18 5.31
C ILE A 200 20.78 -2.68 5.44
N LYS A 201 21.36 -3.18 6.54
CA LYS A 201 21.61 -4.60 6.73
C LYS A 201 21.66 -4.98 8.20
N ILE A 202 21.43 -6.26 8.46
CA ILE A 202 21.72 -6.92 9.73
C ILE A 202 22.90 -7.85 9.49
N LEU A 203 23.95 -7.70 10.28
CA LEU A 203 25.21 -8.43 10.19
C LEU A 203 25.41 -9.24 11.47
N GLY A 204 24.79 -10.43 11.54
CA GLY A 204 24.77 -11.22 12.77
C GLY A 204 23.92 -10.53 13.84
N ASP A 205 24.56 -10.13 14.93
CA ASP A 205 24.01 -9.36 16.04
C ASP A 205 24.12 -7.83 15.85
N CYS A 206 24.84 -7.37 14.82
CA CYS A 206 24.96 -5.97 14.49
C CYS A 206 23.82 -5.47 13.59
N TYR A 207 23.22 -4.35 13.98
CA TYR A 207 22.21 -3.62 13.22
C TYR A 207 22.83 -2.36 12.60
N TYR A 208 22.68 -2.21 11.28
CA TYR A 208 23.29 -1.13 10.51
C TYR A 208 22.23 -0.32 9.74
N CYS A 209 22.20 1.00 9.96
CA CYS A 209 21.28 1.92 9.30
C CYS A 209 21.90 3.28 8.97
N ILE A 210 21.27 4.01 8.04
CA ILE A 210 21.68 5.35 7.61
C ILE A 210 20.50 6.31 7.71
N ALA A 211 20.75 7.51 8.24
CA ALA A 211 19.85 8.65 8.22
C ALA A 211 20.30 9.67 7.17
N GLY A 212 19.37 10.33 6.48
CA GLY A 212 19.67 11.36 5.48
C GLY A 212 19.79 10.86 4.04
N LEU A 213 19.37 9.62 3.74
CA LEU A 213 19.23 9.15 2.34
C LEU A 213 18.10 9.86 1.57
N ASP A 214 17.24 10.58 2.28
CA ASP A 214 16.16 11.43 1.76
C ASP A 214 16.51 12.93 1.83
N ASP A 215 17.80 13.27 1.98
CA ASP A 215 18.34 14.62 2.13
C ASP A 215 17.79 15.39 3.35
N SER A 216 17.40 14.66 4.40
CA SER A 216 16.96 15.25 5.66
C SER A 216 18.10 15.95 6.41
N LYS A 217 17.95 17.26 6.68
CA LYS A 217 18.95 18.08 7.40
C LYS A 217 19.14 17.70 8.87
N THR A 218 18.22 16.95 9.46
CA THR A 218 18.29 16.52 10.88
C THR A 218 18.86 15.11 11.03
N HIS A 219 19.53 14.57 9.99
CA HIS A 219 20.04 13.20 9.95
C HIS A 219 20.87 12.81 11.19
N ALA A 220 21.73 13.71 11.68
CA ALA A 220 22.59 13.44 12.83
C ALA A 220 21.82 13.37 14.15
N GLN A 221 20.86 14.28 14.37
CA GLN A 221 19.97 14.25 15.54
C GLN A 221 19.12 12.97 15.54
N SER A 222 18.53 12.63 14.39
CA SER A 222 17.76 11.40 14.20
C SER A 222 18.55 10.14 14.56
N ALA A 223 19.80 10.03 14.09
CA ALA A 223 20.67 8.90 14.39
C ALA A 223 20.98 8.82 15.91
N VAL A 224 21.28 9.96 16.54
CA VAL A 224 21.56 10.01 17.99
C VAL A 224 20.34 9.58 18.82
N GLU A 225 19.15 10.09 18.50
CA GLU A 225 17.93 9.70 19.22
C GLU A 225 17.55 8.23 18.98
N MET A 226 17.75 7.71 17.77
CA MET A 226 17.61 6.29 17.49
C MET A 226 18.54 5.44 18.34
N GLY A 227 19.83 5.80 18.42
CA GLY A 227 20.81 5.11 19.26
C GLY A 227 20.44 5.08 20.75
N ARG A 228 19.92 6.20 21.28
CA ARG A 228 19.44 6.29 22.67
C ARG A 228 18.22 5.41 22.92
N ASP A 229 17.27 5.38 21.99
CA ASP A 229 16.08 4.53 22.09
C ASP A 229 16.45 3.04 21.98
N MET A 230 17.44 2.67 21.13
CA MET A 230 17.98 1.31 21.04
C MET A 230 18.58 0.84 22.37
N ILE A 231 19.42 1.67 23.01
CA ILE A 231 20.01 1.38 24.34
C ILE A 231 18.90 1.22 25.40
N THR A 232 17.88 2.08 25.36
CA THR A 232 16.75 1.99 26.27
C THR A 232 15.93 0.71 26.05
N HIS A 233 15.82 0.26 24.80
CA HIS A 233 15.07 -0.94 24.43
C HIS A 233 15.82 -2.22 24.81
N ILE A 234 17.13 -2.31 24.56
CA ILE A 234 17.92 -3.49 24.97
C ILE A 234 17.91 -3.65 26.50
N ALA A 235 17.86 -2.56 27.27
CA ALA A 235 17.74 -2.61 28.72
C ALA A 235 16.40 -3.21 29.19
N LYS A 236 15.35 -3.20 28.37
CA LYS A 236 14.10 -3.94 28.63
C LYS A 236 14.30 -5.43 28.36
N VAL A 237 14.93 -5.77 27.23
CA VAL A 237 15.25 -7.16 26.87
C VAL A 237 16.15 -7.81 27.91
N ARG A 238 17.19 -7.11 28.41
CA ARG A 238 18.04 -7.55 29.52
C ARG A 238 17.23 -7.97 30.76
N ARG A 239 16.18 -7.22 31.09
CA ARG A 239 15.31 -7.53 32.24
C ARG A 239 14.44 -8.75 31.99
N GLN A 240 14.05 -9.01 30.75
CA GLN A 240 13.22 -10.15 30.36
C GLN A 240 14.04 -11.45 30.25
N THR A 241 15.25 -11.37 29.68
CA THR A 241 16.13 -12.54 29.47
C THR A 241 16.98 -12.88 30.69
N GLY A 242 17.18 -11.92 31.62
CA GLY A 242 17.99 -12.11 32.82
C GLY A 242 19.51 -12.11 32.58
N VAL A 243 19.98 -11.83 31.36
CA VAL A 243 21.40 -11.78 31.00
C VAL A 243 21.98 -10.42 31.42
N LYS A 244 22.66 -10.38 32.57
CA LYS A 244 23.15 -9.11 33.17
C LYS A 244 24.14 -8.34 32.31
N THR A 245 24.92 -9.05 31.49
CA THR A 245 25.92 -8.50 30.58
C THR A 245 25.34 -7.94 29.29
N LEU A 246 24.04 -8.16 29.03
CA LEU A 246 23.38 -7.75 27.79
C LEU A 246 23.28 -6.22 27.72
N ASP A 247 23.91 -5.63 26.71
CA ASP A 247 23.84 -4.20 26.45
C ASP A 247 24.04 -3.95 24.94
N MET A 248 24.11 -2.68 24.54
CA MET A 248 24.34 -2.28 23.15
C MET A 248 25.51 -1.32 23.07
N ARG A 249 26.41 -1.54 22.12
CA ARG A 249 27.35 -0.52 21.66
C ARG A 249 26.75 0.18 20.46
N VAL A 250 26.77 1.52 20.45
CA VAL A 250 26.25 2.32 19.34
C VAL A 250 27.33 3.28 18.88
N GLY A 251 27.73 3.19 17.61
CA GLY A 251 28.66 4.08 16.95
C GLY A 251 27.99 4.88 15.85
N ILE A 252 28.24 6.19 15.81
CA ILE A 252 27.68 7.09 14.79
C ILE A 252 28.78 7.94 14.16
N HIS A 253 28.76 8.00 12.84
CA HIS A 253 29.60 8.90 12.07
C HIS A 253 28.79 9.61 10.99
N THR A 254 29.14 10.87 10.74
CA THR A 254 28.50 11.70 9.71
C THR A 254 29.50 11.93 8.58
N GLY A 255 29.09 11.60 7.38
CA GLY A 255 29.93 11.68 6.19
C GLY A 255 29.12 11.40 4.92
N SER A 256 29.83 10.96 3.89
CA SER A 256 29.27 10.69 2.57
C SER A 256 29.18 9.20 2.29
N VAL A 257 28.13 8.78 1.59
CA VAL A 257 27.96 7.38 1.16
C VAL A 257 27.55 7.30 -0.30
N LEU A 258 28.03 6.25 -0.95
CA LEU A 258 27.51 5.80 -2.22
C LEU A 258 26.51 4.68 -1.94
N ALA A 259 25.22 4.92 -2.10
CA ALA A 259 24.17 3.95 -1.85
C ALA A 259 23.57 3.44 -3.17
N GLY A 260 23.22 2.16 -3.23
CA GLY A 260 22.67 1.59 -4.45
C GLY A 260 22.27 0.13 -4.35
N VAL A 261 21.70 -0.39 -5.45
CA VAL A 261 21.24 -1.78 -5.54
C VAL A 261 22.22 -2.63 -6.34
N LEU A 262 22.61 -3.78 -5.77
CA LEU A 262 23.44 -4.79 -6.43
C LEU A 262 22.74 -6.13 -6.50
N GLY A 263 23.22 -6.95 -7.45
CA GLY A 263 22.84 -8.35 -7.61
C GLY A 263 21.90 -8.59 -8.78
N LYS A 264 22.03 -9.76 -9.41
CA LYS A 264 21.17 -10.19 -10.53
C LYS A 264 19.97 -11.02 -10.09
N ILE A 265 20.17 -11.88 -9.10
CA ILE A 265 19.17 -12.84 -8.63
C ILE A 265 18.65 -12.43 -7.24
N LYS A 266 19.55 -11.99 -6.36
CA LYS A 266 19.22 -11.50 -5.02
C LYS A 266 19.62 -10.04 -4.93
N TRP A 267 18.65 -9.15 -5.04
CA TRP A 267 18.89 -7.71 -4.93
C TRP A 267 19.21 -7.35 -3.48
N GLN A 268 20.23 -6.53 -3.30
CA GLN A 268 20.62 -5.97 -2.02
C GLN A 268 20.85 -4.48 -2.20
N PHE A 269 20.08 -3.68 -1.46
CA PHE A 269 20.39 -2.26 -1.29
C PHE A 269 21.46 -2.14 -0.21
N ASP A 270 22.57 -1.49 -0.53
CA ASP A 270 23.72 -1.38 0.35
C ASP A 270 24.45 -0.04 0.12
N ALA A 271 25.39 0.30 1.00
CA ALA A 271 26.11 1.57 0.98
C ALA A 271 27.62 1.39 1.17
N TRP A 272 28.40 2.10 0.37
CA TRP A 272 29.87 2.04 0.36
C TRP A 272 30.47 3.42 0.59
N SER A 273 31.40 3.49 1.53
CA SER A 273 32.30 4.62 1.74
C SER A 273 33.36 4.24 2.79
N ASN A 274 34.47 4.98 2.81
CA ASN A 274 35.39 4.94 3.95
C ASN A 274 34.71 5.42 5.24
N ASP A 275 33.71 6.30 5.12
CA ASP A 275 32.89 6.81 6.22
C ASP A 275 32.07 5.68 6.87
N VAL A 276 31.66 4.66 6.11
CA VAL A 276 30.99 3.46 6.64
C VAL A 276 31.96 2.64 7.50
N THR A 277 33.20 2.47 7.03
CA THR A 277 34.25 1.77 7.80
C THR A 277 34.60 2.51 9.08
N LEU A 278 34.65 3.85 9.03
CA LEU A 278 34.85 4.67 10.21
C LEU A 278 33.68 4.53 11.19
N ALA A 279 32.42 4.57 10.73
CA ALA A 279 31.25 4.35 11.56
C ALA A 279 31.26 2.98 12.27
N ASN A 280 31.65 1.93 11.54
CA ASN A 280 31.84 0.60 12.12
C ASN A 280 32.93 0.61 13.21
N SER A 281 34.03 1.30 12.97
CA SER A 281 35.10 1.46 13.97
C SER A 281 34.67 2.27 15.19
N MET A 282 33.78 3.25 15.01
CA MET A 282 33.14 4.01 16.10
C MET A 282 32.27 3.12 16.98
N GLU A 283 31.56 2.14 16.42
CA GLU A 283 30.81 1.16 17.21
C GLU A 283 31.78 0.28 17.99
N SER A 284 32.76 -0.31 17.33
CA SER A 284 33.65 -1.29 17.95
C SER A 284 34.52 -0.65 19.06
N GLY A 285 34.91 0.62 18.88
CA GLY A 285 35.57 1.45 19.88
C GLY A 285 34.62 2.09 20.90
N GLY A 286 33.32 1.82 20.82
CA GLY A 286 32.27 2.34 21.68
C GLY A 286 32.26 1.75 23.08
N ILE A 287 31.53 2.40 23.98
CA ILE A 287 31.30 1.93 25.35
C ILE A 287 29.87 1.38 25.44
N PRO A 288 29.67 0.17 26.00
CA PRO A 288 28.33 -0.40 26.17
C PRO A 288 27.38 0.55 26.90
N GLY A 289 26.16 0.68 26.40
CA GLY A 289 25.12 1.54 26.97
C GLY A 289 25.29 3.04 26.66
N ARG A 290 26.25 3.41 25.81
CA ARG A 290 26.51 4.81 25.41
C ARG A 290 26.50 4.96 23.89
N VAL A 291 26.10 6.14 23.44
CA VAL A 291 26.19 6.52 22.01
C VAL A 291 27.53 7.21 21.77
N HIS A 292 28.39 6.56 20.99
CA HIS A 292 29.71 7.04 20.62
C HIS A 292 29.65 7.72 19.25
N ILE A 293 30.10 8.97 19.20
CA ILE A 293 30.02 9.81 18.00
C ILE A 293 31.40 10.31 17.59
N SER A 294 31.59 10.45 16.28
CA SER A 294 32.78 11.08 15.70
C SER A 294 32.75 12.61 15.81
N GLU A 295 33.89 13.27 15.56
CA GLU A 295 33.99 14.74 15.50
C GLU A 295 33.05 15.36 14.46
N SER A 296 32.87 14.73 13.30
CA SER A 296 31.95 15.25 12.28
C SER A 296 30.50 15.24 12.75
N THR A 297 30.06 14.16 13.39
CA THR A 297 28.72 14.07 13.99
C THR A 297 28.56 15.06 15.13
N PHE A 298 29.58 15.24 15.96
CA PHE A 298 29.56 16.24 17.03
C PHE A 298 29.32 17.64 16.49
N ASN A 299 29.99 18.04 15.41
CA ASN A 299 29.79 19.36 14.80
C ASN A 299 28.34 19.60 14.37
N CYS A 300 27.61 18.55 13.97
CA CYS A 300 26.20 18.63 13.61
C CYS A 300 25.24 18.72 14.81
N VAL A 301 25.61 18.18 15.97
CA VAL A 301 24.68 18.02 17.12
C VAL A 301 25.12 18.75 18.39
N GLN A 302 26.26 19.45 18.36
CA GLN A 302 26.87 20.13 19.50
C GLN A 302 25.95 21.15 20.18
N LEU A 303 24.97 21.72 19.48
CA LEU A 303 24.02 22.68 20.04
C LEU A 303 22.94 22.00 20.90
N ASP A 304 22.61 20.74 20.62
CA ASP A 304 21.47 20.04 21.22
C ASP A 304 21.86 19.06 22.32
N TYR A 305 23.12 18.62 22.37
CA TYR A 305 23.58 17.59 23.30
C TYR A 305 24.81 18.03 24.10
N GLU A 306 24.87 17.55 25.34
CA GLU A 306 26.07 17.54 26.15
C GLU A 306 26.86 16.26 25.86
N VAL A 307 28.17 16.41 25.69
CA VAL A 307 29.08 15.32 25.35
C VAL A 307 30.29 15.31 26.28
N GLU A 308 30.89 14.16 26.43
CA GLU A 308 32.17 13.97 27.11
C GLU A 308 33.22 13.40 26.14
N PRO A 309 34.53 13.54 26.43
CA PRO A 309 35.58 12.90 25.64
C PRO A 309 35.36 11.40 25.55
N GLY A 310 35.35 10.88 24.32
CA GLY A 310 35.12 9.46 24.07
C GLY A 310 36.40 8.61 24.23
N GLU A 311 37.59 9.18 24.06
CA GLU A 311 38.87 8.46 24.10
C GLU A 311 38.92 7.24 23.14
N GLY A 312 38.21 7.29 22.01
CA GLY A 312 38.08 6.17 21.06
C GLY A 312 39.41 5.62 20.54
N HIS A 313 40.44 6.46 20.42
CA HIS A 313 41.79 6.07 20.02
C HIS A 313 42.47 5.07 20.97
N SER A 314 42.00 4.94 22.22
CA SER A 314 42.53 3.97 23.18
C SER A 314 41.96 2.57 22.98
N ARG A 315 40.83 2.44 22.27
CA ARG A 315 40.06 1.20 22.14
C ARG A 315 39.98 0.68 20.71
N ASN A 316 40.35 1.49 19.71
CA ASN A 316 40.33 1.09 18.31
C ASN A 316 41.51 1.70 17.55
N ASP A 317 42.28 0.84 16.88
CA ASP A 317 43.49 1.23 16.15
C ASP A 317 43.17 2.09 14.92
N PHE A 318 42.06 1.82 14.22
CA PHE A 318 41.66 2.60 13.05
C PHE A 318 41.34 4.06 13.41
N ILE A 319 40.62 4.29 14.53
CA ILE A 319 40.35 5.64 15.05
C ILE A 319 41.66 6.36 15.40
N LYS A 320 42.61 5.62 16.00
CA LYS A 320 43.92 6.15 16.40
C LYS A 320 44.78 6.53 15.20
N GLU A 321 44.83 5.69 14.18
CA GLU A 321 45.60 5.93 12.95
C GLU A 321 45.05 7.12 12.15
N GLN A 322 43.72 7.29 12.12
CA GLN A 322 43.09 8.44 11.48
C GLN A 322 43.17 9.74 12.31
N GLY A 323 43.58 9.66 13.58
CA GLY A 323 43.73 10.83 14.46
C GLY A 323 42.41 11.53 14.78
N ILE A 324 41.29 10.82 14.73
CA ILE A 324 39.95 11.41 14.85
C ILE A 324 39.57 11.59 16.32
N LYS A 325 39.09 12.80 16.66
CA LYS A 325 38.50 13.05 17.97
C LYS A 325 37.11 12.43 18.07
N THR A 326 36.78 11.91 19.24
CA THR A 326 35.52 11.20 19.44
C THR A 326 34.89 11.59 20.77
N TYR A 327 33.56 11.45 20.85
CA TYR A 327 32.76 11.94 21.97
C TYR A 327 31.67 10.94 22.35
N LEU A 328 31.27 10.92 23.61
CA LEU A 328 30.11 10.14 24.07
C LEU A 328 28.97 11.09 24.42
N ILE A 329 27.76 10.80 23.92
CA ILE A 329 26.56 11.56 24.29
C ILE A 329 26.25 11.30 25.77
N VAL A 330 26.00 12.36 26.53
CA VAL A 330 25.62 12.30 27.95
C VAL A 330 24.12 12.53 28.10
N LYS A 331 23.64 13.71 27.70
CA LYS A 331 22.21 14.08 27.76
C LYS A 331 21.88 15.12 26.70
N ARG A 332 20.59 15.30 26.45
CA ARG A 332 20.08 16.42 25.66
C ARG A 332 20.15 17.69 26.50
N LYS A 333 20.53 18.80 25.89
CA LYS A 333 20.50 20.13 26.52
C LYS A 333 19.04 20.55 26.67
N ASP A 334 18.69 21.05 27.86
CA ASP A 334 17.40 21.68 28.08
C ASP A 334 17.41 23.04 27.37
N ASN A 335 16.94 23.06 26.12
CA ASN A 335 16.61 24.32 25.48
C ASN A 335 15.40 24.88 26.23
N GLY A 336 15.64 25.84 27.12
CA GLY A 336 14.61 26.49 27.94
C GLY A 336 13.39 26.84 27.09
N ASP A 337 12.25 26.30 27.51
CA ASP A 337 10.94 26.51 26.92
C ASP A 337 10.62 28.01 26.95
N ASN A 338 10.94 28.71 25.85
CA ASN A 338 10.71 30.14 25.69
C ASN A 338 9.28 30.40 25.19
N THR A 339 8.30 29.69 25.75
CA THR A 339 6.86 29.84 25.49
C THR A 339 6.17 30.83 26.44
N ASN A 340 6.92 31.57 27.26
CA ASN A 340 6.40 32.65 28.12
C ASN A 340 6.73 34.06 27.61
N MET A 341 6.41 34.36 26.34
CA MET A 341 6.27 35.75 25.90
C MET A 341 4.82 36.22 26.09
N LYS A 342 4.59 36.76 27.30
CA LYS A 342 3.72 37.90 27.62
C LYS A 342 2.45 38.06 26.78
N ILE A 343 1.33 37.58 27.33
CA ILE A 343 0.08 38.33 27.28
C ILE A 343 -0.21 38.76 28.72
N SER A 344 -0.08 40.05 28.99
CA SER A 344 -0.56 40.68 30.21
C SER A 344 -0.92 42.14 29.92
N PRO A 345 -1.86 42.71 30.68
CA PRO A 345 -3.22 42.25 30.99
C PRO A 345 -4.29 42.94 30.13
#